data_AF-A0A349VM83-F1
#
_entry.id   AF-A0A349VM83-F1
#
_cell.length_a   1.000
_cell.length_b   1.000
_cell.length_c   1.000
_cell.angle_alpha   90.00
_cell.angle_beta   90.00
_cell.angle_gamma   90.00
#
_symmetry.space_group_name_H-M   'P 1'
#
loop_
_entity.id
_entity.type
_entity.pdbx_description
1 polymer ?
#
loop_
_entity_poly.entity_id
_entity_poly.type
_entity_poly.pdbx_seq_one_letter_code
_entity_poly.pdbx_strand_id
1 'polypeptide(L)'
;MDLAPLSSVLTMQRILIYGFGPYQQYTSNITEVLLRSMKLPRNVFKEVFEVRFSRRMFENTFETVRPDVILGLGQHPRARKLRIERRTYKRDHPAQARFVNLSLPHTSETTVAYDAGNYV
;
A
#
# COMPACT_ATOMS: atom_id res chain seq x y z
N MET A 1 -37.00 -25.52 -17.34
CA MET A 1 -36.40 -24.79 -16.21
C MET A 1 -34.93 -24.71 -16.49
N ASP A 2 -34.40 -23.50 -16.65
CA ASP A 2 -33.03 -23.15 -16.26
C ASP A 2 -32.87 -21.65 -16.46
N LEU A 3 -33.14 -20.92 -15.39
CA LEU A 3 -32.76 -19.52 -15.26
C LEU A 3 -31.31 -19.52 -14.78
N ALA A 4 -30.35 -19.31 -15.68
CA ALA A 4 -29.04 -18.85 -15.24
C ALA A 4 -29.24 -17.46 -14.59
N PRO A 5 -28.85 -17.24 -13.33
CA PRO A 5 -28.95 -15.91 -12.74
C PRO A 5 -27.82 -15.04 -13.31
N LEU A 6 -28.12 -14.32 -14.39
CA LEU A 6 -27.31 -13.23 -14.93
C LEU A 6 -27.49 -11.97 -14.09
N SER A 7 -27.09 -12.05 -12.83
CA SER A 7 -26.49 -10.91 -12.15
C SER A 7 -25.16 -11.41 -11.60
N SER A 8 -24.11 -11.25 -12.42
CA SER A 8 -22.78 -11.09 -11.85
C SER A 8 -22.89 -9.89 -10.90
N VAL A 9 -23.12 -10.15 -9.61
CA VAL A 9 -22.92 -9.15 -8.58
C VAL A 9 -21.48 -8.74 -8.79
N LEU A 10 -21.25 -7.56 -9.37
CA LEU A 10 -19.94 -6.94 -9.42
C LEU A 10 -19.56 -6.76 -7.95
N THR A 11 -18.83 -7.72 -7.40
CA THR A 11 -18.36 -7.65 -6.02
C THR A 11 -17.48 -6.41 -5.97
N MET A 12 -17.92 -5.40 -5.23
CA MET A 12 -17.14 -4.18 -5.08
C MET A 12 -15.80 -4.57 -4.45
N GLN A 13 -14.73 -4.40 -5.22
CA GLN A 13 -13.38 -4.73 -4.82
C GLN A 13 -13.03 -4.01 -3.51
N ARG A 14 -12.60 -4.76 -2.50
CA ARG A 14 -12.21 -4.25 -1.19
C ARG A 14 -10.77 -3.78 -1.24
N ILE A 15 -10.55 -2.49 -1.06
CA ILE A 15 -9.21 -1.88 -1.16
C ILE A 15 -8.75 -1.49 0.23
N LEU A 16 -7.62 -2.00 0.69
CA LEU A 16 -6.94 -1.52 1.88
C LEU A 16 -5.84 -0.55 1.48
N ILE A 17 -5.91 0.69 1.96
CA ILE A 17 -4.80 1.64 1.90
C ILE A 17 -4.20 1.73 3.30
N TYR A 18 -2.90 1.46 3.43
CA TYR A 18 -2.22 1.65 4.70
C TYR A 18 -1.08 2.65 4.59
N GLY A 19 -0.77 3.27 5.72
CA GLY A 19 0.37 4.15 5.90
C GLY A 19 0.97 3.93 7.27
N PHE A 20 1.78 4.89 7.70
CA PHE A 20 2.55 4.78 8.93
C PHE A 20 2.40 6.03 9.79
N GLY A 21 2.41 5.82 11.10
CA GLY A 21 2.55 6.89 12.07
C GLY A 21 3.97 7.51 12.08
N PRO A 22 4.23 8.42 13.04
CA PRO A 22 5.54 9.05 13.22
C PRO A 22 6.63 8.02 13.57
N TYR A 23 7.89 8.32 13.27
CA TYR A 23 9.02 7.41 13.54
C TYR A 23 10.35 8.16 13.69
N GLN A 24 11.26 7.58 14.47
CA GLN A 24 12.58 8.17 14.78
C GLN A 24 12.41 9.65 15.21
N GLN A 25 13.10 10.59 14.55
CA GLN A 25 13.01 12.02 14.80
C GLN A 25 11.81 12.73 14.14
N TYR A 26 11.06 12.04 13.28
CA TYR A 26 9.92 12.64 12.58
C TYR A 26 8.70 12.61 13.48
N THR A 27 8.27 13.78 13.97
CA THR A 27 7.09 13.95 14.83
C THR A 27 5.77 13.85 14.08
N SER A 28 5.81 13.80 12.75
CA SER A 28 4.66 13.56 11.89
C SER A 28 5.06 12.66 10.72
N ASN A 29 4.08 11.98 10.15
CA ASN A 29 4.23 11.20 8.93
C ASN A 29 3.16 11.61 7.92
N ILE A 30 3.58 12.00 6.72
CA ILE A 30 2.65 12.48 5.69
C ILE A 30 1.58 11.43 5.34
N THR A 31 1.90 10.14 5.43
CA THR A 31 0.94 9.07 5.13
C THR A 31 -0.18 8.97 6.15
N GLU A 32 0.12 9.16 7.44
CA GLU A 32 -0.89 9.30 8.49
C GLU A 32 -1.79 10.52 8.25
N VAL A 33 -1.19 11.69 8.00
CA VAL A 33 -1.93 12.94 7.77
C VAL A 33 -2.89 12.80 6.57
N LEU A 34 -2.41 12.22 5.48
CA LEU A 34 -3.22 11.94 4.30
C LEU A 34 -4.36 10.96 4.62
N LEU A 35 -4.06 9.82 5.24
CA LEU A 35 -5.09 8.82 5.55
C LEU A 35 -6.16 9.36 6.49
N ARG A 36 -5.80 10.16 7.48
CA ARG A 36 -6.79 10.76 8.39
C ARG A 36 -7.71 11.77 7.70
N SER A 37 -7.20 12.51 6.71
CA SER A 37 -7.96 13.56 6.01
C SER A 37 -8.77 13.06 4.81
N MET A 38 -8.37 11.95 4.18
CA MET A 38 -9.03 11.44 2.98
C MET A 38 -10.47 10.97 3.24
N LYS A 39 -11.42 11.48 2.45
CA LYS A 39 -12.77 10.93 2.32
C LYS A 39 -12.76 9.92 1.18
N LEU A 40 -12.95 8.64 1.48
CA LEU A 40 -12.87 7.56 0.50
C LEU A 40 -14.22 6.83 0.35
N PRO A 41 -14.46 6.16 -0.78
CA PRO A 41 -15.64 5.32 -0.97
C PRO A 41 -15.74 4.19 0.06
N ARG A 42 -16.96 3.64 0.24
CA ARG A 42 -17.27 2.63 1.26
C ARG A 42 -16.47 1.32 1.14
N ASN A 43 -16.00 0.98 -0.06
CA ASN A 43 -15.20 -0.21 -0.32
C ASN A 43 -13.70 -0.01 -0.06
N VAL A 44 -13.29 1.17 0.40
CA VAL A 44 -11.90 1.50 0.71
C VAL A 44 -11.70 1.64 2.22
N PHE A 45 -10.81 0.82 2.74
CA PHE A 45 -10.42 0.74 4.14
C PHE A 45 -9.08 1.45 4.33
N LYS A 46 -8.90 2.10 5.48
CA LYS A 46 -7.67 2.85 5.81
C LYS A 46 -7.08 2.32 7.10
N GLU A 47 -5.77 2.14 7.13
CA GLU A 47 -5.04 1.73 8.33
C GLU A 47 -3.76 2.56 8.53
N VAL A 48 -3.46 2.94 9.77
CA VAL A 48 -2.21 3.64 10.11
C VAL A 48 -1.41 2.74 11.03
N PHE A 49 -0.38 2.10 10.49
CA PHE A 49 0.47 1.22 11.27
C PHE A 49 1.51 2.00 12.06
N GLU A 50 1.84 1.51 13.25
CA GLU A 50 3.02 1.98 13.97
C GLU A 50 4.28 1.51 13.24
N VAL A 51 5.34 2.32 13.25
CA VAL A 51 6.61 1.99 12.59
C VAL A 51 7.42 1.02 13.44
N ARG A 52 6.98 -0.24 13.46
CA ARG A 52 7.66 -1.38 14.09
C ARG A 52 7.49 -2.62 13.22
N PHE A 53 8.49 -3.49 13.22
CA PHE A 53 8.39 -4.77 12.52
C PHE A 53 7.55 -5.75 13.33
N SER A 54 6.23 -5.71 13.13
CA SER A 54 5.27 -6.65 13.73
C SER A 54 4.43 -7.29 12.64
N ARG A 55 4.82 -8.52 12.24
CA ARG A 55 4.08 -9.31 11.25
C ARG A 55 2.59 -9.43 11.60
N ARG A 56 2.31 -9.69 12.88
CA ARG A 56 0.95 -9.88 13.41
C ARG A 56 0.04 -8.66 13.21
N MET A 57 0.61 -7.45 13.22
CA MET A 57 -0.15 -6.23 12.98
C MET A 57 -0.76 -6.22 11.58
N PHE A 58 0.02 -6.58 10.56
CA PHE A 58 -0.45 -6.69 9.20
C PHE A 58 -1.44 -7.85 9.04
N GLU A 59 -1.14 -9.02 9.60
CA GLU A 59 -2.00 -10.21 9.50
C GLU A 59 -3.40 -9.95 10.09
N ASN A 60 -3.48 -9.37 11.29
CA ASN A 60 -4.76 -9.03 11.91
C ASN A 60 -5.61 -8.11 11.02
N THR A 61 -5.01 -7.09 10.42
CA THR A 61 -5.72 -6.18 9.51
C THR A 61 -6.16 -6.90 8.24
N PHE A 62 -5.32 -7.77 7.66
CA PHE A 62 -5.66 -8.51 6.45
C PHE A 62 -6.78 -9.53 6.69
N GLU A 63 -6.78 -10.20 7.84
CA GLU A 63 -7.85 -11.12 8.25
C GLU A 63 -9.17 -10.39 8.50
N THR A 64 -9.12 -9.19 9.06
CA THR A 64 -10.32 -8.39 9.34
C THR A 64 -10.90 -7.75 8.08
N VAL A 65 -10.04 -7.07 7.31
CA VAL A 65 -10.45 -6.32 6.12
C VAL A 65 -10.72 -7.25 4.95
N ARG A 66 -10.00 -8.38 4.83
CA ARG A 66 -10.03 -9.27 3.66
C ARG A 66 -9.96 -8.48 2.34
N PRO A 67 -8.88 -7.71 2.12
CA PRO A 67 -8.77 -6.86 0.94
C PRO A 67 -8.47 -7.69 -0.31
N ASP A 68 -9.06 -7.27 -1.44
CA ASP A 68 -8.69 -7.76 -2.77
C ASP A 68 -7.46 -7.01 -3.32
N VAL A 69 -7.27 -5.76 -2.87
CA VAL A 69 -6.14 -4.90 -3.24
C VAL A 69 -5.57 -4.24 -1.99
N ILE A 70 -4.25 -4.20 -1.90
CA ILE A 70 -3.53 -3.51 -0.84
C ILE A 70 -2.63 -2.44 -1.47
N LEU A 71 -2.77 -1.19 -1.00
CA LEU A 71 -1.91 -0.07 -1.35
C LEU A 71 -1.16 0.41 -0.11
N GLY A 72 0.14 0.11 -0.05
CA GLY A 72 1.01 0.60 1.00
C GLY A 72 1.61 1.96 0.66
N LEU A 73 1.51 2.91 1.59
CA LEU A 73 2.10 4.24 1.51
C LEU A 73 3.28 4.33 2.49
N GLY A 74 4.36 4.99 2.07
CA GLY A 74 5.51 5.26 2.92
C GLY A 74 6.00 6.70 2.76
N GLN A 75 6.52 7.26 3.86
CA GLN A 75 7.22 8.54 3.81
C GLN A 75 8.65 8.32 3.32
N HIS A 76 9.06 9.11 2.33
CA HIS A 76 10.45 9.19 1.89
C HIS A 76 10.98 10.62 2.15
N PRO A 77 11.71 10.86 3.27
CA PRO A 77 12.00 12.22 3.76
C PRO A 77 12.71 13.17 2.77
N ARG A 78 13.45 12.62 1.80
CA ARG A 78 14.23 13.41 0.81
C ARG A 78 13.69 13.31 -0.62
N ALA A 79 12.52 12.70 -0.82
CA ALA A 79 11.97 12.55 -2.16
C ALA A 79 11.38 13.87 -2.65
N ARG A 80 11.58 14.18 -3.94
CA ARG A 80 10.97 15.34 -4.62
C ARG A 80 9.74 14.96 -5.46
N LYS A 81 9.44 13.67 -5.54
CA LYS A 81 8.40 13.08 -6.40
C LYS A 81 7.72 11.92 -5.68
N LEU A 82 6.49 11.59 -6.06
CA LEU A 82 5.83 10.35 -5.66
C LEU A 82 6.55 9.15 -6.30
N ARG A 83 6.84 8.14 -5.50
CA ARG A 83 7.55 6.94 -5.95
C ARG A 83 6.58 5.77 -6.05
N ILE A 84 6.62 5.06 -7.17
CA ILE A 84 5.91 3.79 -7.34
C ILE A 84 6.97 2.68 -7.35
N GLU A 85 6.95 1.87 -6.29
CA GLU A 85 7.90 0.79 -6.08
C GLU A 85 7.48 -0.45 -6.89
N ARG A 86 8.30 -0.88 -7.86
CA ARG A 86 8.04 -2.05 -8.72
C ARG A 86 8.66 -3.36 -8.21
N ARG A 87 9.54 -3.26 -7.21
CA ARG A 87 10.33 -4.38 -6.67
C ARG A 87 10.36 -4.30 -5.17
N THR A 88 10.23 -5.46 -4.53
CA THR A 88 10.53 -5.64 -3.11
C THR A 88 11.54 -6.77 -2.95
N TYR A 89 12.45 -6.64 -1.99
CA TYR A 89 13.45 -7.66 -1.68
C TYR A 89 13.31 -8.09 -0.22
N LYS A 90 13.55 -9.37 0.05
CA LYS A 90 13.77 -9.86 1.42
C LYS A 90 15.27 -9.79 1.70
N ARG A 91 15.68 -8.96 2.66
CA ARG A 91 17.11 -8.67 2.96
C ARG A 91 17.92 -9.95 3.21
N ASP A 92 17.29 -10.97 3.80
CA ASP A 92 17.95 -12.25 4.10
C ASP A 92 17.93 -13.23 2.92
N HIS A 93 17.10 -13.02 1.90
CA HIS A 93 16.90 -13.93 0.76
C HIS A 93 16.80 -13.12 -0.54
N PRO A 94 17.95 -12.64 -1.08
CA PRO A 94 17.98 -11.76 -2.26
C PRO A 94 17.38 -12.40 -3.53
N ALA A 95 17.22 -13.73 -3.56
CA ALA A 95 16.73 -14.48 -4.71
C ALA A 95 15.20 -14.39 -4.96
N GLN A 96 14.40 -13.81 -4.06
CA GLN A 96 12.93 -13.68 -4.26
C GLN A 96 12.50 -12.23 -4.42
N ALA A 97 13.10 -11.53 -5.39
CA ALA A 97 12.52 -10.27 -5.84
C ALA A 97 11.16 -10.55 -6.52
N ARG A 98 10.10 -9.92 -6.03
CA ARG A 98 8.80 -9.90 -6.70
C ARG A 98 8.74 -8.65 -7.58
N PHE A 99 8.41 -8.83 -8.84
CA PHE A 99 8.36 -7.77 -9.84
C PHE A 99 6.95 -7.59 -10.35
N VAL A 100 6.52 -6.35 -10.54
CA VAL A 100 5.29 -6.02 -11.28
C VAL A 100 5.66 -5.18 -12.49
N ASN A 101 5.34 -5.70 -13.68
CA ASN A 101 5.46 -4.95 -14.93
C ASN A 101 4.25 -4.02 -15.10
N LEU A 102 4.28 -2.89 -14.40
CA LEU A 102 3.29 -1.84 -14.59
C LEU A 102 3.85 -0.78 -15.54
N SER A 103 3.30 -0.71 -16.76
CA SER A 103 3.59 0.39 -17.68
C SER A 103 2.97 1.66 -17.11
N LEU A 104 3.82 2.59 -16.68
CA LEU A 104 3.39 3.85 -16.08
C LEU A 104 3.95 5.00 -16.90
N PRO A 105 3.14 6.02 -17.22
CA PRO A 105 3.63 7.20 -17.90
C PRO A 105 4.66 7.93 -17.03
N HIS A 106 5.73 8.43 -17.66
CA HIS A 106 6.66 9.31 -16.96
C HIS A 106 6.04 10.69 -16.82
N THR A 107 5.90 11.17 -15.58
CA THR A 107 5.43 12.52 -15.29
C THR A 107 6.48 13.33 -14.52
N SER A 108 6.33 14.64 -14.49
CA SER A 108 7.17 15.51 -13.65
C SER A 108 6.98 15.23 -12.16
N GLU A 109 5.84 14.67 -11.75
CA GLU A 109 5.41 14.49 -10.37
C GLU A 109 5.70 13.10 -9.80
N THR A 110 5.87 12.10 -10.67
CA THR A 110 6.07 10.70 -10.28
C THR A 110 7.40 10.16 -10.77
N THR A 111 7.92 9.16 -10.07
CA THR A 111 9.05 8.35 -10.52
C THR A 111 8.82 6.89 -10.19
N VAL A 112 9.28 6.02 -11.08
CA VAL A 112 9.28 4.58 -10.87
C VAL A 112 10.57 4.22 -10.15
N ALA A 113 10.45 3.42 -9.10
CA ALA A 113 11.55 2.96 -8.29
C ALA A 113 11.62 1.42 -8.24
N TYR A 114 12.82 0.91 -7.93
CA TYR A 114 13.17 -0.51 -8.02
C TYR A 114 13.89 -1.03 -6.78
N ASP A 115 13.89 -0.25 -5.70
CA ASP A 115 14.83 -0.33 -4.58
C ASP A 115 14.14 -0.30 -3.21
N ALA A 116 12.91 -0.83 -3.12
CA ALA A 116 12.13 -0.83 -1.88
C ALA A 116 12.89 -1.51 -0.72
N GLY A 117 13.24 -0.72 0.30
CA GLY A 117 13.87 -1.20 1.54
C GLY A 117 15.25 -0.62 1.85
N ASN A 118 15.89 0.11 0.92
CA ASN A 118 17.21 0.72 1.15
C ASN A 118 17.15 2.04 1.94
N TYR A 119 15.94 2.45 2.35
CA TYR A 119 15.70 3.70 3.07
C TYR A 119 15.20 3.40 4.47
N VAL A 120 16.10 2.88 5.30
CA VAL A 120 15.99 2.88 6.77
C VAL A 120 17.36 3.09 7.35
#